data_AF-I4E6J6-F1
#
_entry.id   AF-I4E6J6-F1
#
_cell.length_a   1.000
_cell.length_b   1.000
_cell.length_c   1.000
_cell.angle_alpha   90.00
_cell.angle_beta   90.00
_cell.angle_gamma   90.00
#
_symmetry.space_group_name_H-M   'P 1'
#
loop_
_entity.id
_entity.type
_entity.pdbx_description
1 polymer ?
#
loop_
_entity_poly.entity_id
_entity_poly.type
_entity_poly.pdbx_seq_one_letter_code
_entity_poly.pdbx_strand_id
1 'polypeptide(L)' 'MKTFEKTWSAQYRDMEISVRNFWNLERTGAEVYINGRRVYHNEAEMASASLR' A
#
# COMPACT_ATOMS: atom_id res chain seq x y z
N MET A 1 15.58 7.69 4.02
CA MET A 1 14.53 8.42 3.30
C MET A 1 13.21 8.29 4.06
N LYS A 2 12.42 9.37 4.19
CA LYS A 2 11.07 9.26 4.79
C LYS A 2 10.17 8.49 3.83
N THR A 3 9.50 7.45 4.33
CA THR A 3 8.47 6.71 3.58
C THR A 3 7.11 7.20 4.05
N PHE A 4 6.26 7.56 3.09
CA PHE A 4 4.88 7.92 3.32
C PHE A 4 4.03 6.66 3.18
N GLU A 5 2.94 6.59 3.95
CA GLU A 5 2.00 5.47 3.86
C GLU A 5 0.56 5.94 4.04
N LYS A 6 -0.35 5.21 3.39
CA LYS A 6 -1.79 5.38 3.52
C LYS A 6 -2.46 4.02 3.55
N THR A 7 -3.16 3.77 4.65
CA THR A 7 -4.02 2.58 4.81
C THR A 7 -5.47 2.96 4.59
N TRP A 8 -6.17 2.13 3.82
CA TRP A 8 -7.63 2.12 3.72
C TRP A 8 -8.15 0.76 4.16
N SER A 9 -9.27 0.76 4.86
CA SER A 9 -9.94 -0.46 5.32
C SER A 9 -11.41 -0.40 4.97
N ALA A 10 -11.97 -1.55 4.63
CA ALA A 10 -13.38 -1.74 4.35
C ALA A 10 -13.82 -3.11 4.88
N GLN A 11 -15.10 -3.19 5.25
CA GLN A 11 -15.75 -4.45 5.57
C GLN A 11 -16.56 -4.91 4.35
N TYR A 12 -16.34 -6.14 3.91
CA TYR A 12 -17.12 -6.77 2.86
C TYR A 12 -17.62 -8.13 3.35
N ARG A 13 -18.92 -8.21 3.67
CA ARG A 13 -19.50 -9.36 4.40
C ARG A 13 -18.75 -9.55 5.72
N ASP A 14 -18.35 -10.78 6.05
CA ASP A 14 -17.57 -11.14 7.24
C ASP A 14 -16.05 -11.05 7.01
N MET A 15 -15.62 -10.22 6.06
CA MET A 15 -14.21 -10.02 5.74
C MET A 15 -13.79 -8.57 5.96
N GLU A 16 -12.74 -8.40 6.77
CA GLU A 16 -11.98 -7.17 6.81
C GLU A 16 -10.98 -7.16 5.64
N ILE A 17 -11.08 -6.15 4.79
CA ILE A 17 -10.11 -5.91 3.72
C ILE A 17 -9.36 -4.65 4.10
N SER A 18 -8.04 -4.74 4.20
CA SER A 18 -7.17 -3.56 4.37
C SER A 18 -6.14 -3.51 3.27
N VAL A 19 -5.87 -2.30 2.81
CA VAL A 19 -4.87 -2.07 1.78
C VAL A 19 -3.97 -0.94 2.24
N ARG A 20 -2.68 -1.24 2.24
CA ARG A 20 -1.63 -0.34 2.65
C ARG A 20 -0.84 0.06 1.41
N ASN A 21 -0.86 1.35 1.09
CA ASN A 21 0.00 1.92 0.06
C ASN A 21 1.18 2.58 0.76
N PHE A 22 2.37 2.46 0.20
CA PHE A 22 3.57 3.12 0.70
C PHE A 22 4.40 3.65 -0.46
N TRP A 23 5.04 4.79 -0.27
CA TRP A 23 5.89 5.41 -1.28
C TRP A 23 6.95 6.32 -0.68
N ASN A 24 8.04 6.50 -1.41
CA ASN A 24 9.08 7.49 -1.14
C ASN A 24 9.72 7.93 -2.47
N LEU A 25 10.82 8.68 -2.45
CA LEU A 25 11.44 9.16 -3.71
C LEU A 25 12.10 8.08 -4.59
N GLU A 26 12.19 6.84 -4.12
CA GLU A 26 12.82 5.71 -4.82
C GLU A 26 11.83 4.61 -5.21
N ARG A 27 10.76 4.41 -4.44
CA ARG A 27 9.86 3.27 -4.59
C ARG A 27 8.42 3.57 -4.25
N THR A 28 7.54 2.77 -4.82
CA THR A 28 6.11 2.71 -4.49
C THR A 28 5.68 1.24 -4.34
N GLY A 29 4.70 0.98 -3.51
CA GLY A 29 4.16 -0.36 -3.35
C GLY A 29 2.81 -0.40 -2.66
N ALA A 30 2.18 -1.57 -2.74
CA ALA A 30 0.91 -1.85 -2.08
C ALA A 30 0.91 -3.25 -1.46
N GLU A 31 0.21 -3.37 -0.33
CA GLU A 31 -0.10 -4.64 0.32
C GLU A 31 -1.62 -4.73 0.53
N VAL A 32 -2.21 -5.88 0.22
CA VAL A 32 -3.63 -6.16 0.51
C VAL A 32 -3.69 -7.27 1.55
N TYR A 33 -4.51 -7.07 2.57
CA TYR A 33 -4.81 -8.03 3.61
C TYR A 33 -6.29 -8.35 3.62
N ILE A 34 -6.62 -9.62 3.83
CA ILE A 34 -7.98 -10.10 4.09
C ILE A 34 -7.95 -10.81 5.44
N ASN A 35 -8.76 -10.35 6.39
CA ASN A 35 -8.80 -10.86 7.77
C ASN A 35 -7.41 -10.93 8.40
N GLY A 36 -6.62 -9.86 8.22
CA GLY A 36 -5.24 -9.77 8.71
C GLY A 36 -4.20 -10.59 7.92
N ARG A 37 -4.59 -11.45 6.98
CA ARG A 37 -3.65 -12.22 6.14
C ARG A 37 -3.31 -11.45 4.87
N ARG A 38 -2.02 -11.25 4.60
CA ARG A 38 -1.56 -10.65 3.34
C ARG A 38 -1.85 -11.58 2.16
N VAL A 39 -2.60 -11.09 1.19
CA VAL A 39 -2.99 -11.83 -0.03
C VAL A 39 -2.35 -11.27 -1.30
N TYR A 40 -1.88 -10.03 -1.25
CA TYR A 40 -1.19 -9.38 -2.36
C TYR A 40 -0.08 -8.47 -1.84
N HIS A 41 1.01 -8.40 -2.59
CA HIS A 41 2.11 -7.49 -2.37
C HIS A 41 2.74 -7.15 -3.72
N ASN A 42 2.93 -5.86 -3.99
CA ASN A 42 3.79 -5.39 -5.06
C ASN A 42 4.66 -4.22 -4.57
N GLU A 43 5.85 -4.13 -5.14
CA GLU A 43 6.78 -3.04 -4.95
C GLU A 43 7.48 -2.78 -6.29
N ALA A 44 7.67 -1.52 -6.62
CA ALA A 44 8.32 -1.08 -7.85
C ALA A 44 9.16 0.16 -7.59
N GLU A 45 10.20 0.35 -8.40
CA GLU A 45 10.90 1.62 -8.47
C GLU A 45 9.92 2.75 -8.84
N MET A 46 10.11 3.91 -8.23
CA MET A 46 9.25 5.03 -8.50
C MET A 46 9.65 5.67 -9.84
N ALA A 47 8.80 5.49 -10.85
CA ALA A 47 9.06 5.92 -12.22
C ALA A 47 9.39 7.42 -12.35
N SER A 48 8.78 8.28 -11.52
CA SER A 48 9.19 9.68 -11.32
C SER A 48 8.50 10.28 -10.10
N ALA A 49 9.17 11.20 -9.39
CA ALA A 49 8.51 12.19 -8.53
C ALA A 49 9.08 13.57 -8.80
N SER A 50 8.36 14.34 -9.60
CA SER A 50 8.55 15.79 -9.70
C SER A 50 7.90 16.45 -8.49
N LEU A 51 8.70 16.83 -7.49
CA LEU A 51 8.28 17.77 -6.47
C LEU A 51 8.35 19.18 -7.07
N ARG A 52 7.18 19.77 -7.36
CA ARG A 52 7.06 21.20 -7.67
C ARG A 52 6.89 22.00 -6.39
#